data_AF-A0AAV4VCW0-F1
#
_entry.id   AF-A0AAV4VCW0-F1
#
_cell.length_a   1.000
_cell.length_b   1.000
_cell.length_c   1.000
_cell.angle_alpha   90.00
_cell.angle_beta   90.00
_cell.angle_gamma   90.00
#
_symmetry.space_group_name_H-M   'P 1'
#
loop_
_entity.id
_entity.type
_entity.pdbx_description
1 polymer ?
#
loop_
_entity_poly.entity_id
_entity_poly.type
_entity_poly.pdbx_seq_one_letter_code
_entity_poly.pdbx_strand_id
1 'polypeptide(L)'
;MCYTYLPAFNKFGKDAKIVHFLGNQKPWMFNYNKTDDTVDAPDFSPALVNFLKMWWRIFTENVSNTESGRNIAEQLEALTLAPRQANVCSPTNFTQFVKKDRLFEWEQGRIDYLGEDSYENIQKKLDETINTKK
;
A
#
# COMPACT_ATOMS: atom_id res chain seq x y z
N MET A 1 2.21 -5.19 -3.10
CA MET A 1 0.85 -5.43 -2.56
C MET A 1 0.64 -4.60 -1.30
N CYS A 2 -0.24 -3.60 -1.36
CA CYS A 2 -0.73 -2.88 -0.18
C CYS A 2 -2.10 -3.46 0.16
N TYR A 3 -2.19 -4.29 1.20
CA TYR A 3 -3.48 -4.75 1.71
C TYR A 3 -4.19 -3.54 2.31
N THR A 4 -5.21 -3.03 1.62
CA THR A 4 -6.00 -1.88 2.07
C THR A 4 -7.43 -2.35 2.29
N TYR A 5 -7.88 -2.36 3.54
CA TYR A 5 -9.30 -2.56 3.85
C TYR A 5 -10.06 -1.28 3.51
N LEU A 6 -10.43 -1.15 2.23
CA LEU A 6 -10.95 0.09 1.64
C LEU A 6 -12.21 0.63 2.36
N PRO A 7 -13.19 -0.18 2.79
CA PRO A 7 -14.35 0.32 3.54
C PRO A 7 -13.97 1.00 4.86
N ALA A 8 -13.05 0.40 5.63
CA ALA A 8 -12.57 1.00 6.88
C ALA A 8 -11.78 2.28 6.60
N PHE A 9 -10.98 2.29 5.54
CA PHE A 9 -10.27 3.50 5.12
C PHE A 9 -11.22 4.62 4.71
N ASN A 10 -12.28 4.33 3.97
CA ASN A 10 -13.26 5.35 3.58
C ASN A 10 -14.02 5.91 4.81
N LYS A 11 -14.30 5.07 5.82
CA LYS A 11 -15.01 5.48 7.03
C LYS A 11 -14.13 6.25 8.02
N PHE A 12 -12.90 5.78 8.24
CA PHE A 12 -12.02 6.26 9.32
C PHE A 12 -10.71 6.90 8.83
N GLY A 13 -10.35 6.75 7.56
CA GLY A 13 -9.06 7.20 7.01
C GLY A 13 -8.89 8.72 7.04
N LYS A 14 -9.99 9.49 7.00
CA LYS A 14 -9.97 10.95 7.17
C LYS A 14 -9.47 11.39 8.56
N ASP A 15 -9.61 10.52 9.56
CA ASP A 15 -9.24 10.81 10.95
C ASP A 15 -7.83 10.28 11.28
N ALA A 16 -7.11 9.74 10.29
CA ALA A 16 -5.76 9.23 10.45
C ALA A 16 -4.80 10.32 10.94
N LYS A 17 -4.01 10.00 11.97
CA LYS A 17 -3.01 10.90 12.57
C LYS A 17 -1.58 10.51 12.25
N ILE A 18 -1.34 9.22 12.11
CA ILE A 18 -0.01 8.64 11.86
C ILE A 18 -0.15 7.69 10.69
N VAL A 19 0.74 7.83 9.70
CA VAL A 19 0.84 6.95 8.54
C VAL A 19 2.15 6.17 8.66
N HIS A 20 2.07 4.84 8.52
CA HIS A 20 3.23 3.97 8.61
C HIS A 20 3.48 3.26 7.28
N PHE A 21 4.61 3.56 6.63
CA PHE A 21 5.06 2.92 5.40
C PHE A 21 5.79 1.59 5.71
N LEU A 22 5.02 0.54 5.98
CA LEU A 22 5.49 -0.80 6.42
C LEU A 22 6.15 -1.65 5.32
N GLY A 23 6.03 -1.27 4.04
CA GLY A 23 6.57 -2.02 2.90
C GLY A 23 8.07 -1.83 2.67
N ASN A 24 8.62 -2.66 1.77
CA ASN A 24 10.01 -2.55 1.28
C ASN A 24 10.22 -1.29 0.42
N GLN A 25 9.17 -0.78 -0.22
CA GLN A 25 9.21 0.51 -0.90
C GLN A 25 8.96 1.62 0.10
N LYS A 26 9.89 2.57 0.18
CA LYS A 26 9.82 3.73 1.08
C LYS A 26 9.46 5.00 0.29
N PRO A 27 8.88 6.03 0.93
CA PRO A 27 8.45 7.23 0.23
C PRO A 27 9.54 7.89 -0.62
N TRP A 28 10.76 7.90 -0.09
CA TRP A 28 11.94 8.45 -0.75
C TRP A 28 12.41 7.67 -1.98
N MET A 29 11.90 6.45 -2.21
CA MET A 29 12.26 5.62 -3.37
C MET A 29 11.42 5.93 -4.62
N PHE A 30 10.46 6.87 -4.54
CA PHE A 30 9.57 7.25 -5.64
C PHE A 30 10.00 8.58 -6.25
N ASN A 31 9.73 8.78 -7.54
CA ASN A 31 9.95 10.08 -8.18
C ASN A 31 8.78 11.02 -7.86
N TYR A 32 9.09 12.21 -7.35
CA TYR A 32 8.13 13.26 -7.10
C TYR A 32 8.39 14.47 -7.99
N ASN A 33 7.39 14.86 -8.77
CA ASN A 33 7.40 16.08 -9.56
C ASN A 33 6.74 17.19 -8.75
N LYS A 34 7.56 18.12 -8.25
CA LYS A 34 7.11 19.27 -7.45
C LYS A 34 6.25 20.26 -8.24
N THR A 35 6.45 20.37 -9.55
CA THR A 35 5.73 21.32 -10.40
C THR A 35 4.30 20.87 -10.63
N ASP A 36 4.10 19.55 -10.85
CA ASP A 36 2.79 18.97 -11.13
C ASP A 36 2.11 18.35 -9.90
N ASP A 37 2.78 18.38 -8.73
CA ASP A 37 2.38 17.70 -7.49
C ASP A 37 2.00 16.22 -7.71
N THR A 38 2.85 15.51 -8.45
CA THR A 38 2.63 14.09 -8.83
C THR A 38 3.74 13.20 -8.31
N VAL A 39 3.37 11.98 -7.90
CA VAL A 39 4.31 10.92 -7.52
C VAL A 39 4.13 9.79 -8.52
N ASP A 40 5.23 9.32 -9.11
CA ASP A 40 5.23 8.20 -10.05
C ASP A 40 5.16 6.88 -9.27
N ALA A 41 3.93 6.41 -9.04
CA ALA A 41 3.62 5.22 -8.25
C ALA A 41 2.42 4.46 -8.87
N PRO A 42 2.55 3.91 -10.10
CA PRO A 42 1.45 3.34 -10.86
C PRO A 42 0.83 2.09 -10.23
N ASP A 43 1.62 1.33 -9.46
CA ASP A 43 1.20 0.07 -8.83
C ASP A 43 0.47 0.27 -7.49
N PHE A 44 0.20 1.52 -7.09
CA PHE A 44 -0.33 1.85 -5.77
C PHE A 44 -1.73 2.47 -5.82
N SER A 45 -2.51 2.24 -4.76
CA SER A 45 -3.86 2.77 -4.66
C SER A 45 -3.84 4.31 -4.56
N PRO A 46 -4.89 5.00 -5.07
CA PRO A 46 -4.95 6.47 -5.00
C PRO A 46 -4.81 7.02 -3.58
N ALA A 47 -5.35 6.30 -2.59
CA ALA A 47 -5.20 6.65 -1.17
C ALA A 47 -3.74 6.66 -0.72
N LEU A 48 -2.95 5.65 -1.11
CA LEU A 48 -1.53 5.61 -0.77
C LEU A 48 -0.74 6.67 -1.53
N VAL A 49 -1.07 6.91 -2.81
CA VAL A 49 -0.44 7.97 -3.61
C VAL A 49 -0.64 9.33 -2.94
N ASN A 50 -1.82 9.61 -2.37
CA ASN A 50 -2.06 10.84 -1.62
C ASN A 50 -1.16 10.97 -0.38
N PHE A 51 -0.94 9.88 0.37
CA PHE A 51 -0.01 9.91 1.51
C PHE A 51 1.45 10.06 1.07
N LEU A 52 1.84 9.47 -0.06
CA LEU A 52 3.17 9.65 -0.65
C LEU A 52 3.39 11.12 -1.07
N LYS A 53 2.41 11.73 -1.74
CA LYS A 53 2.43 13.17 -2.08
C LYS A 53 2.60 14.03 -0.82
N MET A 54 1.82 13.76 0.23
CA MET A 54 1.92 14.50 1.48
C MET A 54 3.31 14.38 2.13
N TRP A 55 3.90 13.18 2.12
CA TRP A 55 5.27 12.98 2.61
C TRP A 55 6.29 13.80 1.80
N TRP A 56 6.22 13.74 0.48
CA TRP A 56 7.11 14.48 -0.42
C TRP A 56 6.96 15.99 -0.30
N ARG A 57 5.74 16.49 -0.10
CA ARG A 57 5.48 17.90 0.18
C ARG A 57 6.16 18.36 1.47
N ILE A 58 5.98 17.61 2.56
CA ILE A 58 6.65 17.92 3.83
C ILE A 58 8.18 17.91 3.67
N PHE A 59 8.72 16.91 2.97
CA PHE A 59 10.16 16.80 2.72
C PHE A 59 10.69 17.99 1.90
N THR A 60 10.04 18.34 0.81
CA THR A 60 10.48 19.43 -0.08
C THR A 60 10.26 20.84 0.48
N GLU A 61 9.27 21.02 1.36
CA GLU A 61 9.02 22.30 2.03
C GLU A 61 9.96 22.50 3.23
N ASN A 62 10.16 21.46 4.05
CA ASN A 62 10.76 21.61 5.38
C ASN A 62 12.14 20.96 5.54
N VAL A 63 12.49 19.97 4.72
CA VAL A 63 13.73 19.21 4.87
C VAL A 63 14.74 19.61 3.81
N SER A 64 14.39 19.60 2.52
CA SER A 64 15.35 19.85 1.43
C SER A 64 15.98 21.24 1.46
N ASN A 65 15.34 22.22 2.11
CA ASN A 65 15.86 23.58 2.25
C ASN A 65 16.91 23.73 3.38
N THR A 66 17.10 22.68 4.19
CA THR A 66 18.08 22.67 5.29
C THR A 66 19.43 22.11 4.82
N GLU A 67 20.53 22.58 5.40
CA GLU A 67 21.91 22.11 5.12
C GLU A 67 22.01 20.57 5.23
N SER A 68 21.41 19.99 6.27
CA SER A 68 21.36 18.54 6.47
C SER A 68 20.46 17.82 5.45
N GLY A 69 19.35 18.43 5.05
CA GLY A 69 18.43 17.87 4.07
C GLY A 69 18.96 17.88 2.64
N ARG A 70 19.82 18.84 2.27
CA ARG A 70 20.52 18.86 0.98
C ARG A 70 21.42 17.63 0.82
N ASN A 71 22.22 17.31 1.86
CA ASN A 71 23.07 16.12 1.89
C ASN A 71 22.26 14.81 1.79
N ILE A 72 21.04 14.78 2.36
CA ILE A 72 20.15 13.60 2.29
C ILE A 72 19.50 13.51 0.90
N ALA A 73 19.07 14.63 0.33
CA ALA A 73 18.48 14.67 -1.01
C ALA A 73 19.48 14.22 -2.09
N GLU A 74 20.74 14.67 -2.02
CA GLU A 74 21.80 14.24 -2.94
C GLU A 74 22.10 12.73 -2.82
N GLN A 75 22.17 12.19 -1.60
CA GLN A 75 22.33 10.74 -1.39
C GLN A 75 21.13 9.94 -1.91
N LEU A 76 19.94 10.51 -1.84
CA LEU A 76 18.72 9.87 -2.28
C LEU A 76 18.59 9.84 -3.82
N GLU A 77 18.95 10.92 -4.50
CA GLU A 77 19.06 10.98 -5.96
C GLU A 77 20.09 9.96 -6.49
N ALA A 78 21.22 9.79 -5.80
CA ALA A 78 22.22 8.78 -6.17
C ALA A 78 21.70 7.33 -6.05
N LEU A 79 20.79 7.05 -5.12
CA LEU A 79 20.19 5.73 -4.91
C LEU A 79 19.07 5.41 -5.92
N THR A 80 18.39 6.41 -6.45
CA THR A 80 17.30 6.25 -7.44
C THR A 80 17.83 6.02 -8.85
N LEU A 81 19.09 6.39 -9.14
CA LEU A 81 19.73 6.22 -10.45
C LEU A 81 20.55 4.91 -10.60
N ALA A 82 20.70 4.10 -9.54
CA ALA A 82 21.43 2.84 -9.59
C ALA A 82 20.56 1.67 -10.12
N PRO A 83 21.08 0.75 -10.98
CA PRO A 83 20.30 -0.39 -11.48
C PRO A 83 19.92 -1.34 -10.35
N ARG A 84 18.62 -1.46 -10.06
CA ARG A 84 18.10 -2.28 -8.95
C ARG A 84 17.99 -3.74 -9.37
N GLN A 85 18.87 -4.60 -8.85
CA GLN A 85 18.71 -6.07 -8.97
C GLN A 85 17.53 -6.51 -8.11
N ALA A 86 16.42 -6.89 -8.75
CA ALA A 86 15.17 -7.28 -8.09
C ALA A 86 15.21 -8.76 -7.70
N ASN A 87 15.57 -9.07 -6.45
CA ASN A 87 15.23 -10.36 -5.85
C ASN A 87 13.86 -10.25 -5.19
N VAL A 88 12.82 -10.62 -5.94
CA VAL A 88 11.44 -10.71 -5.46
C VAL A 88 11.26 -12.09 -4.81
N CYS A 89 11.04 -12.12 -3.49
CA CYS A 89 10.66 -13.34 -2.79
C CYS A 89 9.16 -13.58 -2.98
N SER A 90 8.80 -14.68 -3.64
CA SER A 90 7.41 -15.12 -3.81
C SER A 90 6.94 -15.91 -2.58
N PRO A 91 5.73 -15.65 -2.03
CA PRO A 91 5.13 -16.53 -1.04
C PRO A 91 4.35 -17.66 -1.73
N THR A 92 4.74 -18.90 -1.48
CA THR A 92 4.07 -20.12 -1.95
C THR A 92 3.06 -20.62 -0.90
N ASN A 93 1.94 -21.20 -1.37
CA ASN A 93 1.03 -22.14 -0.67
C ASN A 93 -0.22 -21.62 0.08
N PHE A 94 -1.04 -20.75 -0.51
CA PHE A 94 -2.42 -20.51 0.00
C PHE A 94 -3.54 -20.69 -1.05
N THR A 95 -3.19 -21.04 -2.29
CA THR A 95 -4.10 -20.91 -3.44
C THR A 95 -5.02 -22.10 -3.72
N GLN A 96 -5.00 -23.16 -2.91
CA GLN A 96 -5.66 -24.42 -3.28
C GLN A 96 -7.18 -24.48 -3.01
N PHE A 97 -7.73 -23.56 -2.20
CA PHE A 97 -9.15 -23.63 -1.77
C PHE A 97 -10.03 -22.45 -2.21
N VAL A 98 -9.46 -21.47 -2.91
CA VAL A 98 -10.22 -20.28 -3.34
C VAL A 98 -10.63 -20.47 -4.80
N LYS A 99 -11.92 -20.28 -5.11
CA LYS A 99 -12.39 -20.19 -6.51
C LYS A 99 -11.47 -19.20 -7.24
N LYS A 100 -10.80 -19.63 -8.32
CA LYS A 100 -9.78 -18.83 -9.03
C LYS A 100 -10.28 -17.42 -9.38
N ASP A 101 -11.55 -17.31 -9.75
CA ASP A 101 -12.15 -16.03 -10.12
C ASP A 101 -12.33 -15.09 -8.91
N ARG A 102 -12.69 -15.64 -7.74
CA ARG A 102 -12.85 -14.85 -6.51
C ARG A 102 -11.52 -14.43 -5.92
N LEU A 103 -10.52 -15.32 -5.94
CA LEU A 103 -9.17 -14.96 -5.53
C LEU A 103 -8.62 -13.82 -6.39
N PHE A 104 -8.85 -13.87 -7.70
CA PHE A 104 -8.42 -12.83 -8.62
C PHE A 104 -9.09 -11.48 -8.32
N GLU A 105 -10.40 -11.46 -8.01
CA GLU A 105 -11.09 -10.24 -7.56
C GLU A 105 -10.48 -9.68 -6.27
N TRP A 106 -10.12 -10.55 -5.34
CA TRP A 106 -9.43 -10.18 -4.09
C TRP A 106 -8.05 -9.57 -4.35
N GLU A 107 -7.25 -10.18 -5.21
CA GLU A 107 -5.90 -9.71 -5.56
C GLU A 107 -5.94 -8.37 -6.31
N GLN A 108 -7.00 -8.13 -7.09
CA GLN A 108 -7.23 -6.88 -7.80
C GLN A 108 -7.96 -5.81 -6.95
N GLY A 109 -8.26 -6.10 -5.68
CA GLY A 109 -8.93 -5.17 -4.77
C GLY A 109 -10.41 -4.91 -5.09
N ARG A 110 -11.04 -5.74 -5.93
CA ARG A 110 -12.47 -5.68 -6.26
C ARG A 110 -13.29 -6.57 -5.32
N ILE A 111 -13.05 -6.42 -4.02
CA ILE A 111 -13.68 -7.24 -2.99
C ILE A 111 -15.06 -6.64 -2.67
N ASP A 112 -16.10 -7.49 -2.70
CA ASP A 112 -17.47 -7.07 -2.44
C ASP A 112 -17.79 -7.14 -0.94
N TYR A 113 -17.24 -6.18 -0.20
CA TYR A 113 -17.35 -6.12 1.26
C TYR A 113 -18.78 -5.89 1.79
N LEU A 114 -19.73 -5.52 0.94
CA LEU A 114 -21.14 -5.30 1.32
C LEU A 114 -22.07 -6.41 0.84
N GLY A 115 -21.56 -7.37 0.07
CA GLY A 115 -22.32 -8.52 -0.44
C GLY A 115 -21.61 -9.84 -0.14
N GLU A 116 -21.06 -10.47 -1.17
CA GLU A 116 -20.55 -11.84 -1.05
C GLU A 116 -19.31 -11.94 -0.15
N ASP A 117 -18.44 -10.91 -0.09
CA ASP A 117 -17.27 -10.84 0.80
C ASP A 117 -17.54 -10.05 2.09
N SER A 118 -18.81 -9.93 2.48
CA SER A 118 -19.20 -9.28 3.73
C SER A 118 -18.61 -9.97 4.95
N TYR A 119 -18.43 -9.20 6.03
CA TYR A 119 -17.92 -9.71 7.29
C TYR A 119 -18.81 -10.83 7.83
N GLU A 120 -20.13 -10.68 7.67
CA GLU A 120 -21.14 -11.66 8.09
C GLU A 120 -20.92 -13.02 7.40
N ASN A 121 -20.62 -13.02 6.10
CA ASN A 121 -20.32 -14.25 5.35
C ASN A 121 -18.98 -14.88 5.77
N ILE A 122 -17.96 -14.05 5.98
CA ILE A 122 -16.65 -14.51 6.45
C ILE A 122 -16.77 -15.12 7.85
N GLN A 123 -17.48 -14.44 8.76
CA GLN A 123 -17.73 -14.91 10.12
C GLN A 123 -18.53 -16.21 10.11
N LYS A 124 -19.62 -16.27 9.34
CA LYS A 124 -20.40 -17.50 9.15
C LYS A 124 -19.53 -18.66 8.68
N LYS A 125 -18.61 -18.42 7.73
CA LYS A 125 -17.71 -19.47 7.23
C LYS A 125 -16.71 -19.94 8.29
N LEU A 126 -16.18 -19.02 9.09
CA LEU A 126 -15.30 -19.35 10.21
C LEU A 126 -16.05 -20.19 11.26
N ASP A 127 -17.27 -19.77 11.62
CA ASP A 127 -18.12 -20.48 12.57
C ASP A 127 -18.48 -21.88 12.07
N GLU A 128 -18.83 -22.02 10.79
CA GLU A 128 -19.02 -23.33 10.14
C GLU A 128 -17.78 -24.21 10.31
N THR A 129 -16.60 -23.68 9.96
CA THR A 129 -15.33 -24.45 9.92
C THR A 129 -14.84 -24.83 11.32
N ILE A 130 -15.06 -23.97 12.32
CA ILE A 130 -14.71 -24.23 13.71
C ILE A 130 -15.68 -25.26 14.30
N ASN A 131 -16.98 -25.15 14.02
CA ASN A 131 -17.99 -26.04 14.58
C ASN A 131 -18.13 -27.40 13.85
N THR A 132 -17.64 -27.54 12.62
CA THR A 132 -17.63 -28.82 11.89
C THR A 132 -16.50 -29.76 12.32
N LYS A 133 -15.54 -29.30 13.14
CA LYS A 133 -14.59 -30.21 13.80
C LYS A 133 -15.22 -30.79 15.07
N LYS A 134 -16.03 -31.85 14.90
CA LYS A 134 -16.43 -32.74 15.98
C LYS A 134 -16.31 -34.20 15.54
#